data_AF-L7UG46-F1
#
_entry.id   AF-L7UG46-F1
#
_cell.length_a   1.000
_cell.length_b   1.000
_cell.length_c   1.000
_cell.angle_alpha   90.00
_cell.angle_beta   90.00
_cell.angle_gamma   90.00
#
_symmetry.space_group_name_H-M   'P 1'
#
loop_
_entity.id
_entity.type
_entity.pdbx_description
1 polymer ?
#
loop_
_entity_poly.entity_id
_entity_poly.type
_entity_poly.pdbx_seq_one_letter_code
_entity_poly.pdbx_strand_id
1 'polypeptide(L)'
;MRATVLWGLLLTLSSLEARADGLSVIPYGDNCWGTGADADKDGLNDDCEHQVARWFMPLFWFDTGESGFERRPYYAVKSEGFATRTLRIFYLDTFFEDTGVTTGHDGDPEFQLLEVHYSAGRWYLDWAYLSAHRKSVCDSSAWYSHEQLEYDLSDSRNAYRGWPVLYVAEDKHATYNTLATCDKGCFTQDYCSRHVAQYLDMASSPLVSRNVGSTAAPLINSVVLNGKTERLLDDVDFKGWDDQWYRPNSKGYYRHLVDFGF
;
A
#
# COMPACT_ATOMS: atom_id res chain seq x y z
N MET A 1 -63.36 18.67 23.39
CA MET A 1 -61.90 18.48 23.40
C MET A 1 -61.57 17.39 22.39
N ARG A 2 -60.86 17.73 21.31
CA ARG A 2 -60.45 16.76 20.27
C ARG A 2 -58.98 16.40 20.51
N ALA A 3 -58.70 15.13 20.75
CA ALA A 3 -57.34 14.61 20.84
C ALA A 3 -56.89 14.19 19.44
N THR A 4 -55.90 14.90 18.91
CA THR A 4 -55.24 14.54 17.64
C THR A 4 -54.10 13.59 17.97
N VAL A 5 -54.21 12.33 17.53
CA VAL A 5 -53.12 11.35 17.61
C VAL A 5 -52.18 11.62 16.44
N LEU A 6 -50.99 12.16 16.73
CA LEU A 6 -49.90 12.21 15.75
C LEU A 6 -49.25 10.83 15.66
N TRP A 7 -49.47 10.15 14.53
CA TRP A 7 -48.65 9.03 14.10
C TRP A 7 -47.33 9.59 13.56
N GLY A 8 -46.28 9.55 14.39
CA GLY A 8 -44.92 9.82 13.95
C GLY A 8 -44.39 8.63 13.18
N LEU A 9 -44.30 8.75 11.85
CA LEU A 9 -43.60 7.83 10.99
C LEU A 9 -42.08 8.01 11.22
N LEU A 10 -41.46 7.16 12.03
CA LEU A 10 -40.00 7.06 12.08
C LEU A 10 -39.52 6.41 10.77
N LEU A 11 -39.08 7.24 9.83
CA LEU A 11 -38.20 6.82 8.75
C LEU A 11 -36.81 6.61 9.36
N THR A 12 -36.47 5.37 9.70
CA THR A 12 -35.08 4.98 9.93
C THR A 12 -34.37 5.07 8.58
N LEU A 13 -33.75 6.22 8.32
CA LEU A 13 -32.66 6.31 7.34
C LEU A 13 -31.54 5.43 7.88
N SER A 14 -31.56 4.15 7.52
CA SER A 14 -30.37 3.33 7.53
C SER A 14 -29.42 4.02 6.56
N SER A 15 -28.53 4.87 7.07
CA SER A 15 -27.29 5.14 6.37
C SER A 15 -26.72 3.77 6.08
N LEU A 16 -26.65 3.41 4.80
CA LEU A 16 -25.79 2.32 4.36
C LEU A 16 -24.38 2.75 4.78
N GLU A 17 -24.00 2.38 5.99
CA GLU A 17 -22.61 2.39 6.42
C GLU A 17 -21.89 1.62 5.33
N ALA A 18 -21.03 2.32 4.62
CA ALA A 18 -20.29 1.76 3.50
C ALA A 18 -19.29 0.78 4.09
N ARG A 19 -19.72 -0.47 4.24
CA ARG A 19 -18.84 -1.59 4.59
C ARG A 19 -17.87 -1.80 3.44
N ALA A 20 -16.65 -2.23 3.75
CA ALA A 20 -15.90 -2.95 2.74
C ALA A 20 -16.68 -4.22 2.42
N ASP A 21 -17.37 -4.24 1.30
CA ASP A 21 -18.14 -5.40 0.88
C ASP A 21 -17.21 -6.50 0.35
N GLY A 22 -15.94 -6.19 0.10
CA GLY A 22 -14.89 -7.14 -0.25
C GLY A 22 -14.87 -7.51 -1.74
N LEU A 23 -13.71 -7.94 -2.23
CA LEU A 23 -13.48 -8.36 -3.60
C LEU A 23 -13.89 -9.82 -3.81
N SER A 24 -14.77 -10.07 -4.77
CA SER A 24 -15.18 -11.43 -5.19
C SER A 24 -14.45 -11.93 -6.45
N VAL A 25 -13.60 -11.09 -7.03
CA VAL A 25 -12.91 -11.36 -8.30
C VAL A 25 -11.65 -12.21 -8.12
N ILE A 26 -11.03 -12.15 -6.94
CA ILE A 26 -9.92 -13.04 -6.57
C ILE A 26 -10.55 -14.40 -6.23
N PRO A 27 -10.22 -15.47 -6.97
CA PRO A 27 -10.77 -16.80 -6.74
C PRO A 27 -10.53 -17.31 -5.32
N TYR A 28 -11.45 -18.17 -4.88
CA TYR A 28 -11.52 -18.88 -3.59
C TYR A 28 -10.25 -18.93 -2.74
N GLY A 29 -10.31 -18.39 -1.52
CA GLY A 29 -9.22 -18.43 -0.55
C GLY A 29 -8.72 -19.83 -0.17
N ASP A 30 -9.51 -20.90 -0.33
CA ASP A 30 -9.04 -22.27 -0.03
C ASP A 30 -7.87 -22.71 -0.96
N ASN A 31 -7.75 -22.12 -2.16
CA ASN A 31 -6.63 -22.40 -3.05
C ASN A 31 -5.36 -21.64 -2.67
N CYS A 32 -5.48 -20.52 -1.93
CA CYS A 32 -4.32 -19.76 -1.47
C CYS A 32 -3.44 -20.58 -0.55
N TRP A 33 -4.03 -21.40 0.31
CA TRP A 33 -3.30 -22.33 1.16
C TRP A 33 -3.43 -23.80 0.69
N GLY A 34 -3.63 -23.99 -0.63
CA GLY A 34 -3.98 -25.27 -1.26
C GLY A 34 -2.86 -25.91 -2.08
N THR A 35 -3.23 -26.78 -3.02
CA THR A 35 -2.30 -27.63 -3.80
C THR A 35 -1.72 -26.98 -5.07
N GLY A 36 -1.62 -25.65 -5.08
CA GLY A 36 -1.09 -24.91 -6.23
C GLY A 36 0.45 -24.95 -6.31
N ALA A 37 1.01 -24.23 -7.29
CA ALA A 37 2.44 -23.95 -7.29
C ALA A 37 2.79 -23.06 -6.08
N ASP A 38 3.74 -23.49 -5.28
CA ASP A 38 4.25 -22.81 -4.11
C ASP A 38 5.77 -23.00 -4.19
N ALA A 39 6.43 -22.06 -4.86
CA ALA A 39 7.80 -22.23 -5.31
C ALA A 39 8.80 -22.17 -4.14
N ASP A 40 8.52 -21.34 -3.15
CA ASP A 40 9.33 -21.16 -1.93
C ASP A 40 8.89 -22.04 -0.76
N LYS A 41 7.74 -22.71 -0.87
CA LYS A 41 7.19 -23.64 0.11
C LYS A 41 6.80 -22.96 1.41
N ASP A 42 6.34 -21.72 1.35
CA ASP A 42 5.87 -20.96 2.52
C ASP A 42 4.42 -21.30 2.90
N GLY A 43 3.75 -22.13 2.09
CA GLY A 43 2.37 -22.57 2.29
C GLY A 43 1.33 -21.68 1.62
N LEU A 44 1.76 -20.69 0.85
CA LEU A 44 0.92 -19.91 -0.05
C LEU A 44 1.19 -20.26 -1.51
N ASN A 45 0.11 -20.29 -2.29
CA ASN A 45 0.23 -20.48 -3.72
C ASN A 45 0.71 -19.18 -4.41
N ASP A 46 1.75 -19.27 -5.25
CA ASP A 46 2.36 -18.13 -5.97
C ASP A 46 1.32 -17.29 -6.75
N ASP A 47 0.34 -17.95 -7.37
CA ASP A 47 -0.72 -17.28 -8.12
C ASP A 47 -1.69 -16.54 -7.19
N CYS A 48 -1.98 -17.09 -6.01
CA CYS A 48 -2.75 -16.37 -4.99
C CYS A 48 -1.99 -15.13 -4.52
N GLU A 49 -0.71 -15.25 -4.15
CA GLU A 49 0.10 -14.10 -3.71
C GLU A 49 0.06 -12.97 -4.74
N HIS A 50 0.29 -13.32 -6.01
CA HIS A 50 0.23 -12.35 -7.10
C HIS A 50 -1.17 -11.73 -7.23
N GLN A 51 -2.23 -12.53 -7.18
CA GLN A 51 -3.59 -12.04 -7.34
C GLN A 51 -4.02 -11.11 -6.22
N VAL A 52 -3.74 -11.44 -4.96
CA VAL A 52 -4.07 -10.56 -3.83
C VAL A 52 -3.27 -9.26 -3.92
N ALA A 53 -1.96 -9.33 -4.21
CA ALA A 53 -1.14 -8.15 -4.37
C ALA A 53 -1.58 -7.27 -5.55
N ARG A 54 -2.07 -7.86 -6.64
CA ARG A 54 -2.57 -7.11 -7.78
C ARG A 54 -3.90 -6.40 -7.49
N TRP A 55 -4.83 -7.08 -6.84
CA TRP A 55 -6.20 -6.60 -6.67
C TRP A 55 -6.38 -5.65 -5.49
N PHE A 56 -5.54 -5.75 -4.46
CA PHE A 56 -5.51 -4.82 -3.33
C PHE A 56 -4.56 -3.63 -3.54
N MET A 57 -3.93 -3.54 -4.72
CA MET A 57 -2.94 -2.52 -5.01
C MET A 57 -3.52 -1.10 -4.88
N PRO A 58 -2.91 -0.22 -4.06
CA PRO A 58 -3.44 1.11 -3.81
C PRO A 58 -3.44 1.99 -5.06
N LEU A 59 -4.38 2.94 -5.08
CA LEU A 59 -4.40 4.06 -6.00
C LEU A 59 -3.76 5.27 -5.32
N PHE A 60 -2.77 5.89 -5.96
CA PHE A 60 -2.11 7.09 -5.43
C PHE A 60 -2.68 8.34 -6.08
N TRP A 61 -3.02 9.33 -5.25
CA TRP A 61 -3.12 10.72 -5.67
C TRP A 61 -1.79 11.42 -5.40
N PHE A 62 -1.25 12.03 -6.44
CA PHE A 62 -0.07 12.89 -6.35
C PHE A 62 -0.46 14.35 -6.34
N ASP A 63 0.39 15.16 -5.70
CA ASP A 63 0.24 16.60 -5.63
C ASP A 63 0.51 17.30 -6.99
N THR A 64 0.04 18.56 -7.12
CA THR A 64 0.32 19.44 -8.24
C THR A 64 1.79 19.85 -8.39
N GLY A 65 2.56 19.85 -7.31
CA GLY A 65 3.98 20.21 -7.28
C GLY A 65 4.93 19.05 -7.54
N GLU A 66 4.40 17.84 -7.74
CA GLU A 66 5.19 16.61 -7.87
C GLU A 66 6.19 16.66 -9.05
N SER A 67 7.48 16.49 -8.74
CA SER A 67 8.58 16.49 -9.71
C SER A 67 8.55 15.30 -10.68
N GLY A 68 7.94 14.18 -10.29
CA GLY A 68 7.80 13.00 -11.14
C GLY A 68 7.15 11.81 -10.44
N PHE A 69 6.53 10.94 -11.23
CA PHE A 69 5.77 9.78 -10.71
C PHE A 69 6.44 8.43 -11.00
N GLU A 70 7.58 8.41 -11.68
CA GLU A 70 8.17 7.16 -12.15
C GLU A 70 8.69 6.30 -10.99
N ARG A 71 8.45 4.97 -11.09
CA ARG A 71 8.72 3.99 -10.01
C ARG A 71 8.74 2.56 -10.53
N ARG A 72 9.26 1.63 -9.73
CA ARG A 72 9.31 0.18 -10.05
C ARG A 72 8.88 -0.69 -8.87
N PRO A 73 7.60 -0.67 -8.46
CA PRO A 73 7.18 -1.25 -7.19
C PRO A 73 7.47 -2.74 -7.04
N TYR A 74 7.68 -3.17 -5.80
CA TYR A 74 7.84 -4.56 -5.42
C TYR A 74 6.76 -4.95 -4.41
N TYR A 75 6.59 -6.25 -4.19
CA TYR A 75 5.65 -6.72 -3.20
C TYR A 75 6.17 -7.96 -2.46
N ALA A 76 5.56 -8.26 -1.33
CA ALA A 76 5.67 -9.53 -0.65
C ALA A 76 4.28 -9.91 -0.12
N VAL A 77 3.95 -11.19 -0.10
CA VAL A 77 2.73 -11.68 0.57
C VAL A 77 3.16 -12.73 1.59
N LYS A 78 2.46 -12.77 2.72
CA LYS A 78 2.63 -13.85 3.68
C LYS A 78 1.32 -14.16 4.37
N SER A 79 1.24 -15.36 4.93
CA SER A 79 0.12 -15.77 5.77
C SER A 79 0.29 -15.23 7.20
N GLU A 80 -0.64 -14.40 7.68
CA GLU A 80 -0.71 -14.02 9.10
C GLU A 80 -1.36 -15.12 9.94
N GLY A 81 -2.28 -15.87 9.33
CA GLY A 81 -2.94 -16.99 10.01
C GLY A 81 -3.78 -17.83 9.07
N PHE A 82 -3.45 -19.12 8.97
CA PHE A 82 -4.23 -20.09 8.18
C PHE A 82 -5.66 -20.23 8.73
N ALA A 83 -5.81 -20.29 10.06
CA ALA A 83 -7.12 -20.46 10.70
C ALA A 83 -8.05 -19.25 10.50
N THR A 84 -7.48 -18.05 10.45
CA THR A 84 -8.22 -16.80 10.23
C THR A 84 -8.32 -16.42 8.75
N ARG A 85 -7.58 -17.14 7.89
CA ARG A 85 -7.48 -16.87 6.44
C ARG A 85 -7.07 -15.43 6.16
N THR A 86 -6.08 -14.96 6.92
CA THR A 86 -5.56 -13.60 6.86
C THR A 86 -4.20 -13.61 6.17
N LEU A 87 -4.03 -12.73 5.20
CA LEU A 87 -2.78 -12.45 4.51
C LEU A 87 -2.33 -11.03 4.83
N ARG A 88 -1.02 -10.82 4.84
CA ARG A 88 -0.43 -9.48 4.83
C ARG A 88 0.31 -9.30 3.51
N ILE A 89 0.03 -8.19 2.86
CA ILE A 89 0.65 -7.77 1.61
C ILE A 89 1.56 -6.59 1.95
N PHE A 90 2.84 -6.69 1.63
CA PHE A 90 3.80 -5.60 1.73
C PHE A 90 3.99 -5.03 0.33
N TYR A 91 3.88 -3.72 0.16
CA TYR A 91 4.25 -3.04 -1.08
C TYR A 91 5.41 -2.09 -0.83
N LEU A 92 6.34 -2.09 -1.78
CA LEU A 92 7.51 -1.22 -1.79
C LEU A 92 7.35 -0.27 -2.97
N ASP A 93 7.35 1.04 -2.73
CA ASP A 93 6.99 1.99 -3.78
C ASP A 93 8.10 2.18 -4.81
N THR A 94 9.36 2.30 -4.36
CA THR A 94 10.57 2.37 -5.21
C THR A 94 10.47 3.44 -6.30
N PHE A 95 10.20 4.68 -5.88
CA PHE A 95 10.24 5.84 -6.76
C PHE A 95 11.65 6.09 -7.31
N PHE A 96 11.74 6.54 -8.57
CA PHE A 96 13.00 6.83 -9.24
C PHE A 96 13.65 8.12 -8.74
N GLU A 97 12.81 9.05 -8.28
CA GLU A 97 13.23 10.35 -7.76
C GLU A 97 12.37 10.65 -6.53
N ASP A 98 12.99 11.10 -5.45
CA ASP A 98 12.36 11.74 -4.28
C ASP A 98 13.09 13.08 -4.09
N THR A 99 12.34 14.17 -4.16
CA THR A 99 12.86 15.54 -4.06
C THR A 99 12.28 16.31 -2.88
N GLY A 100 11.54 15.64 -1.97
CA GLY A 100 10.62 16.28 -1.01
C GLY A 100 11.24 17.13 0.07
N VAL A 101 12.57 17.17 0.16
CA VAL A 101 13.27 17.97 1.17
C VAL A 101 14.48 18.69 0.58
N THR A 102 14.64 19.98 0.92
CA THR A 102 15.77 20.84 0.50
C THR A 102 17.13 20.38 1.05
N THR A 103 17.14 19.57 2.11
CA THR A 103 18.32 18.82 2.59
C THR A 103 18.41 17.38 2.06
N GLY A 104 17.35 16.88 1.41
CA GLY A 104 17.25 15.56 0.78
C GLY A 104 17.51 14.38 1.72
N HIS A 105 16.53 13.50 1.88
CA HIS A 105 16.80 12.12 2.28
C HIS A 105 16.61 11.25 1.04
N ASP A 106 17.33 10.12 1.00
CA ASP A 106 17.13 9.17 -0.08
C ASP A 106 15.77 8.54 0.12
N GLY A 107 14.80 8.92 -0.73
CA GLY A 107 13.51 8.24 -0.90
C GLY A 107 13.01 7.73 0.42
N ASP A 108 12.24 8.48 1.22
CA ASP A 108 11.64 7.86 2.42
C ASP A 108 11.09 6.52 1.92
N PRO A 109 11.63 5.37 2.41
CA PRO A 109 11.35 4.09 1.80
C PRO A 109 9.91 3.81 2.15
N GLU A 110 9.02 4.43 1.41
CA GLU A 110 7.62 4.47 1.69
C GLU A 110 7.12 3.13 1.21
N PHE A 111 6.49 2.47 2.17
CA PHE A 111 5.89 1.19 2.00
C PHE A 111 4.55 1.21 2.68
N GLN A 112 3.69 0.36 2.18
CA GLN A 112 2.41 0.11 2.81
C GLN A 112 2.24 -1.38 3.02
N LEU A 113 1.65 -1.71 4.15
CA LEU A 113 1.20 -3.07 4.42
C LEU A 113 -0.30 -3.08 4.41
N LEU A 114 -0.90 -4.02 3.68
CA LEU A 114 -2.33 -4.26 3.72
C LEU A 114 -2.58 -5.62 4.39
N GLU A 115 -3.43 -5.64 5.39
CA GLU A 115 -3.97 -6.88 5.95
C GLU A 115 -5.32 -7.16 5.31
N VAL A 116 -5.43 -8.35 4.73
CA VAL A 116 -6.63 -8.79 4.04
C VAL A 116 -7.06 -10.15 4.57
N HIS A 117 -8.36 -10.37 4.72
CA HIS A 117 -8.88 -11.67 5.11
C HIS A 117 -9.90 -12.21 4.12
N TYR A 118 -9.95 -13.52 3.99
CA TYR A 118 -10.97 -14.20 3.19
C TYR A 118 -12.10 -14.73 4.05
N SER A 119 -13.33 -14.27 3.77
CA SER A 119 -14.54 -14.74 4.45
C SER A 119 -15.73 -14.77 3.50
N ALA A 120 -16.60 -15.77 3.65
CA ALA A 120 -17.87 -15.87 2.92
C ALA A 120 -17.76 -15.64 1.39
N GLY A 121 -16.69 -16.14 0.75
CA GLY A 121 -16.52 -16.04 -0.70
C GLY A 121 -15.83 -14.76 -1.20
N ARG A 122 -15.34 -13.90 -0.30
CA ARG A 122 -14.78 -12.58 -0.65
C ARG A 122 -13.53 -12.27 0.16
N TRP A 123 -12.69 -11.42 -0.40
CA TRP A 123 -11.51 -10.86 0.28
C TRP A 123 -11.81 -9.45 0.77
N TYR A 124 -11.50 -9.15 2.03
CA TYR A 124 -11.75 -7.86 2.65
C TYR A 124 -10.42 -7.21 3.03
N LEU A 125 -10.32 -5.90 2.84
CA LEU A 125 -9.27 -5.10 3.43
C LEU A 125 -9.65 -4.80 4.89
N ASP A 126 -8.81 -5.20 5.84
CA ASP A 126 -9.03 -4.93 7.26
C ASP A 126 -8.29 -3.67 7.70
N TRP A 127 -7.00 -3.64 7.40
CA TRP A 127 -6.07 -2.63 7.88
C TRP A 127 -5.05 -2.25 6.80
N ALA A 128 -4.60 -1.00 6.84
CA ALA A 128 -3.44 -0.53 6.10
C ALA A 128 -2.44 0.11 7.06
N TYR A 129 -1.18 -0.32 7.05
CA TYR A 129 -0.08 0.41 7.66
C TYR A 129 0.54 1.33 6.63
N LEU A 130 0.71 2.60 6.97
CA LEU A 130 1.42 3.58 6.14
C LEU A 130 2.69 4.01 6.86
N SER A 131 3.81 4.11 6.15
CA SER A 131 5.13 4.37 6.72
C SER A 131 5.51 5.85 6.84
N ALA A 132 4.58 6.78 6.63
CA ALA A 132 4.84 8.21 6.63
C ALA A 132 5.76 8.66 7.77
N HIS A 133 6.96 9.11 7.42
CA HIS A 133 7.98 9.62 8.35
C HIS A 133 8.49 8.60 9.39
N ARG A 134 8.30 7.29 9.18
CA ARG A 134 8.59 6.25 10.17
C ARG A 134 10.01 6.37 10.74
N LYS A 135 10.13 6.33 12.08
CA LYS A 135 11.37 6.47 12.85
C LYS A 135 12.09 7.83 12.69
N SER A 136 11.41 8.85 12.16
CA SER A 136 11.89 10.24 12.15
C SER A 136 11.32 11.03 13.34
N VAL A 137 11.72 12.30 13.48
CA VAL A 137 11.14 13.22 14.48
C VAL A 137 9.69 13.61 14.16
N CYS A 138 9.24 13.34 12.94
CA CYS A 138 7.90 13.58 12.41
C CYS A 138 7.08 12.30 12.24
N ASP A 139 7.48 11.18 12.86
CA ASP A 139 6.84 9.87 12.66
C ASP A 139 5.31 9.95 12.77
N SER A 140 4.66 9.67 11.65
CA SER A 140 3.21 9.64 11.49
C SER A 140 2.75 8.27 10.99
N SER A 141 3.63 7.27 11.09
CA SER A 141 3.36 5.92 10.65
C SER A 141 2.33 5.26 11.56
N ALA A 142 1.33 4.64 10.96
CA ALA A 142 0.20 4.11 11.71
C ALA A 142 -0.56 3.04 10.93
N TRP A 143 -1.25 2.19 11.69
CA TRP A 143 -2.29 1.32 11.18
C TRP A 143 -3.62 2.07 11.11
N TYR A 144 -4.30 1.96 9.98
CA TYR A 144 -5.61 2.53 9.71
C TYR A 144 -6.58 1.40 9.40
N SER A 145 -7.73 1.38 10.07
CA SER A 145 -8.80 0.45 9.70
C SER A 145 -9.39 0.84 8.35
N HIS A 146 -10.07 -0.10 7.69
CA HIS A 146 -10.79 0.17 6.45
C HIS A 146 -11.77 1.35 6.52
N GLU A 147 -12.28 1.72 7.70
CA GLU A 147 -13.17 2.88 7.89
C GLU A 147 -12.43 4.22 7.86
N GLN A 148 -11.12 4.19 8.13
CA GLN A 148 -10.23 5.37 8.17
C GLN A 148 -9.54 5.62 6.82
N LEU A 149 -9.83 4.80 5.81
CA LEU A 149 -9.25 4.89 4.47
C LEU A 149 -10.23 5.56 3.49
N GLU A 150 -9.68 6.26 2.51
CA GLU A 150 -10.44 6.73 1.36
C GLU A 150 -10.45 5.69 0.23
N TYR A 151 -11.48 5.75 -0.62
CA TYR A 151 -11.68 4.82 -1.73
C TYR A 151 -12.22 5.56 -2.95
N ASP A 152 -11.72 5.21 -4.14
CA ASP A 152 -12.31 5.66 -5.40
C ASP A 152 -13.49 4.77 -5.76
N LEU A 153 -14.69 5.15 -5.31
CA LEU A 153 -15.92 4.42 -5.59
C LEU A 153 -16.49 4.68 -7.00
N SER A 154 -15.86 5.57 -7.78
CA SER A 154 -16.26 5.82 -9.17
C SER A 154 -15.79 4.71 -10.11
N ASP A 155 -14.70 4.02 -9.76
CA ASP A 155 -14.30 2.77 -10.39
C ASP A 155 -15.20 1.63 -9.90
N SER A 156 -15.99 1.05 -10.80
CA SER A 156 -16.89 -0.07 -10.47
C SER A 156 -16.15 -1.30 -9.95
N ARG A 157 -14.86 -1.44 -10.26
CA ARG A 157 -14.01 -2.52 -9.73
C ARG A 157 -13.65 -2.30 -8.25
N ASN A 158 -13.67 -1.05 -7.77
CA ASN A 158 -13.44 -0.69 -6.36
C ASN A 158 -14.72 -0.32 -5.60
N ALA A 159 -15.90 -0.51 -6.19
CA ALA A 159 -17.18 -0.19 -5.55
C ALA A 159 -17.35 -0.86 -4.17
N TYR A 160 -16.61 -1.93 -3.91
CA TYR A 160 -16.59 -2.71 -2.69
C TYR A 160 -15.37 -2.46 -1.78
N ARG A 161 -14.64 -1.36 -2.00
CA ARG A 161 -13.50 -0.92 -1.18
C ARG A 161 -12.37 -1.95 -1.13
N GLY A 162 -12.04 -2.49 -2.29
CA GLY A 162 -10.98 -3.48 -2.44
C GLY A 162 -9.60 -2.88 -2.20
N TRP A 163 -9.30 -1.72 -2.76
CA TRP A 163 -8.02 -1.06 -2.58
C TRP A 163 -8.20 0.38 -2.11
N PRO A 164 -7.34 0.87 -1.20
CA PRO A 164 -7.45 2.23 -0.71
C PRO A 164 -6.91 3.23 -1.74
N VAL A 165 -7.36 4.46 -1.58
CA VAL A 165 -6.74 5.64 -2.15
C VAL A 165 -5.77 6.20 -1.12
N LEU A 166 -4.51 6.36 -1.52
CA LEU A 166 -3.48 6.96 -0.69
C LEU A 166 -3.03 8.29 -1.33
N TYR A 167 -2.58 9.21 -0.48
CA TYR A 167 -2.16 10.55 -0.86
C TYR A 167 -0.65 10.64 -0.70
N VAL A 168 0.04 10.79 -1.82
CA VAL A 168 1.49 10.98 -1.85
C VAL A 168 1.75 12.48 -1.75
N ALA A 169 2.42 12.89 -0.68
CA ALA A 169 2.83 14.28 -0.49
C ALA A 169 3.76 14.74 -1.61
N GLU A 170 3.74 16.04 -1.91
CA GLU A 170 4.61 16.69 -2.88
C GLU A 170 6.03 16.14 -2.80
N ASP A 171 6.55 15.78 -3.97
CA ASP A 171 7.90 15.27 -4.14
C ASP A 171 8.17 13.94 -3.41
N LYS A 172 7.10 13.17 -3.14
CA LYS A 172 7.06 11.86 -2.45
C LYS A 172 7.57 11.89 -1.01
N HIS A 173 7.36 13.00 -0.31
CA HIS A 173 7.85 13.15 1.06
C HIS A 173 7.24 12.17 2.07
N ALA A 174 6.01 11.69 1.84
CA ALA A 174 5.33 10.66 2.64
C ALA A 174 4.00 10.21 1.99
N THR A 175 3.45 9.07 2.46
CA THR A 175 2.15 8.55 1.99
C THR A 175 1.08 8.51 3.09
N TYR A 176 -0.10 9.06 2.82
CA TYR A 176 -1.17 9.29 3.79
C TYR A 176 -2.51 8.65 3.43
N ASN A 177 -3.32 8.38 4.45
CA ASN A 177 -4.64 7.75 4.31
C ASN A 177 -5.74 8.69 3.80
N THR A 178 -5.62 9.99 4.06
CA THR A 178 -6.56 11.03 3.61
C THR A 178 -5.82 12.30 3.21
N LEU A 179 -6.47 13.10 2.36
CA LEU A 179 -5.95 14.42 1.97
C LEU A 179 -5.75 15.32 3.20
N ALA A 180 -6.71 15.30 4.13
CA ALA A 180 -6.67 16.13 5.33
C ALA A 180 -5.58 15.71 6.33
N THR A 181 -5.17 14.43 6.34
CA THR A 181 -4.02 13.96 7.12
C THR A 181 -2.74 14.45 6.48
N CYS A 182 -2.62 14.35 5.15
CA CYS A 182 -1.44 14.79 4.42
C CYS A 182 -1.16 16.29 4.61
N ASP A 183 -2.14 17.17 4.40
CA ASP A 183 -1.95 18.63 4.56
C ASP A 183 -1.53 19.04 5.99
N LYS A 184 -1.71 18.14 6.96
CA LYS A 184 -1.30 18.31 8.36
C LYS A 184 0.03 17.64 8.69
N GLY A 185 0.70 17.01 7.73
CA GLY A 185 1.86 16.13 7.88
C GLY A 185 3.07 16.78 8.57
N CYS A 186 4.30 16.38 8.27
CA CYS A 186 5.47 16.80 9.05
C CYS A 186 5.56 18.33 9.21
N PHE A 187 5.17 18.84 10.39
CA PHE A 187 5.04 20.28 10.68
C PHE A 187 4.30 21.09 9.59
N THR A 188 3.22 20.53 9.01
CA THR A 188 2.44 21.15 7.91
C THR A 188 3.27 21.47 6.67
N GLN A 189 4.32 20.69 6.39
CA GLN A 189 5.17 20.85 5.21
C GLN A 189 4.85 19.84 4.11
N ASP A 190 3.90 18.94 4.36
CA ASP A 190 3.48 17.93 3.39
C ASP A 190 2.26 18.47 2.66
N TYR A 191 2.43 18.75 1.38
CA TYR A 191 1.36 19.27 0.54
C TYR A 191 0.78 18.14 -0.29
N CYS A 192 -0.54 17.99 -0.26
CA CYS A 192 -1.23 17.04 -1.11
C CYS A 192 -2.34 17.70 -1.91
N SER A 193 -2.65 17.09 -3.05
CA SER A 193 -3.84 17.41 -3.81
C SER A 193 -4.27 16.21 -4.63
N ARG A 194 -5.42 16.33 -5.30
CA ARG A 194 -5.94 15.32 -6.24
C ARG A 194 -5.56 15.71 -7.67
N HIS A 195 -4.27 15.86 -7.95
CA HIS A 195 -3.80 16.28 -9.27
C HIS A 195 -3.77 15.13 -10.27
N VAL A 196 -3.02 14.08 -9.95
CA VAL A 196 -2.83 12.91 -10.82
C VAL A 196 -3.09 11.64 -10.02
N ALA A 197 -4.00 10.79 -10.52
CA ALA A 197 -4.26 9.47 -9.96
C ALA A 197 -3.51 8.38 -10.74
N GLN A 198 -2.74 7.53 -10.06
CA GLN A 198 -2.09 6.38 -10.68
C GLN A 198 -2.08 5.20 -9.71
N TYR A 199 -2.32 3.99 -10.23
CA TYR A 199 -2.05 2.79 -9.45
C TYR A 199 -0.57 2.66 -9.15
N LEU A 200 -0.23 2.10 -7.98
CA LEU A 200 1.16 1.89 -7.59
C LEU A 200 2.00 1.28 -8.73
N ASP A 201 1.53 0.20 -9.37
CA ASP A 201 2.18 -0.35 -10.55
C ASP A 201 1.49 0.12 -11.84
N MET A 202 2.19 0.98 -12.59
CA MET A 202 1.72 1.48 -13.90
C MET A 202 2.20 0.64 -15.09
N ALA A 203 3.06 -0.35 -14.85
CA ALA A 203 3.89 -0.93 -15.91
C ALA A 203 3.17 -1.98 -16.77
N SER A 204 3.67 -2.10 -18.01
CA SER A 204 3.40 -3.18 -18.97
C SER A 204 4.06 -4.52 -18.61
N SER A 205 4.88 -4.56 -17.54
CA SER A 205 5.55 -5.75 -17.01
C SER A 205 4.88 -6.17 -15.70
N PRO A 206 4.45 -7.42 -15.56
CA PRO A 206 3.60 -7.84 -14.45
C PRO A 206 4.33 -7.81 -13.11
N LEU A 207 3.65 -7.31 -12.08
CA LEU A 207 4.05 -7.38 -10.66
C LEU A 207 4.58 -8.78 -10.27
N VAL A 208 4.07 -9.86 -10.87
CA VAL A 208 4.42 -11.27 -10.57
C VAL A 208 5.92 -11.56 -10.45
N SER A 209 6.79 -10.91 -11.25
CA SER A 209 8.25 -11.13 -11.22
C SER A 209 8.99 -10.33 -10.15
N ARG A 210 8.23 -9.67 -9.25
CA ARG A 210 8.72 -8.74 -8.23
C ARG A 210 8.25 -9.11 -6.82
N ASN A 211 7.93 -10.38 -6.58
CA ASN A 211 7.69 -10.90 -5.22
C ASN A 211 9.03 -11.02 -4.50
N VAL A 212 9.36 -10.09 -3.61
CA VAL A 212 10.61 -10.08 -2.82
C VAL A 212 10.47 -10.80 -1.47
N GLY A 213 9.26 -11.23 -1.11
CA GLY A 213 9.04 -12.15 0.01
C GLY A 213 9.34 -13.60 -0.35
N SER A 214 9.25 -13.94 -1.63
CA SER A 214 9.48 -15.31 -2.07
C SER A 214 10.95 -15.69 -2.03
N THR A 215 11.29 -16.79 -1.34
CA THR A 215 12.66 -17.33 -1.36
C THR A 215 13.02 -18.00 -2.68
N ALA A 216 12.04 -18.26 -3.55
CA ALA A 216 12.23 -18.81 -4.89
C ALA A 216 12.48 -17.72 -5.94
N ALA A 217 12.10 -16.47 -5.64
CA ALA A 217 12.47 -15.33 -6.45
C ALA A 217 13.90 -14.90 -6.11
N PRO A 218 14.77 -14.65 -7.10
CA PRO A 218 16.07 -14.06 -6.83
C PRO A 218 15.88 -12.70 -6.15
N LEU A 219 16.42 -12.53 -4.95
CA LEU A 219 16.51 -11.23 -4.32
C LEU A 219 17.31 -10.31 -5.25
N ILE A 220 16.65 -9.26 -5.74
CA ILE A 220 17.31 -8.27 -6.58
C ILE A 220 18.11 -7.37 -5.65
N ASN A 221 19.40 -7.64 -5.49
CA ASN A 221 20.25 -6.76 -4.68
C ASN A 221 20.39 -5.39 -5.33
N SER A 222 20.33 -5.32 -6.67
CA SER A 222 20.31 -4.04 -7.39
C SER A 222 19.58 -4.07 -8.74
N VAL A 223 18.95 -2.96 -9.11
CA VAL A 223 18.41 -2.72 -10.46
C VAL A 223 19.18 -1.59 -11.13
N VAL A 224 19.56 -1.77 -12.39
CA VAL A 224 20.08 -0.66 -13.20
C VAL A 224 18.98 -0.15 -14.12
N LEU A 225 18.59 1.13 -13.98
CA LEU A 225 17.62 1.79 -14.85
C LEU A 225 18.21 3.11 -15.36
N ASN A 226 18.19 3.33 -16.68
CA ASN A 226 18.72 4.55 -17.31
C ASN A 226 20.15 4.92 -16.87
N GLY A 227 20.99 3.92 -16.56
CA GLY A 227 22.38 4.11 -16.10
C GLY A 227 22.54 4.33 -14.59
N LYS A 228 21.44 4.37 -13.84
CA LYS A 228 21.40 4.53 -12.39
C LYS A 228 21.22 3.18 -11.69
N THR A 229 21.81 2.97 -10.52
CA THR A 229 21.75 1.68 -9.80
C THR A 229 20.96 1.83 -8.49
N GLU A 230 19.80 1.19 -8.41
CA GLU A 230 19.02 1.02 -7.18
C GLU A 230 19.56 -0.18 -6.40
N ARG A 231 19.65 -0.10 -5.07
CA ARG A 231 19.97 -1.23 -4.18
C ARG A 231 18.73 -1.54 -3.34
N LEU A 232 18.08 -2.69 -3.58
CA LEU A 232 16.75 -2.96 -3.00
C LEU A 232 16.82 -3.78 -1.70
N LEU A 233 17.64 -4.82 -1.66
CA LEU A 233 17.57 -5.86 -0.63
C LEU A 233 18.88 -6.11 0.14
N ASP A 234 19.94 -5.38 -0.19
CA ASP A 234 21.12 -5.36 0.69
C ASP A 234 20.73 -4.62 1.99
N ASP A 235 21.09 -5.14 3.20
CA ASP A 235 21.02 -4.40 4.48
C ASP A 235 22.14 -3.35 4.56
N VAL A 236 22.30 -2.64 3.45
CA VAL A 236 23.10 -1.45 3.34
C VAL A 236 22.14 -0.27 3.35
N ASP A 237 22.66 0.83 3.83
CA ASP A 237 22.02 2.12 3.72
C ASP A 237 21.63 2.38 2.25
N PHE A 238 20.35 2.67 1.99
CA PHE A 238 19.87 3.08 0.68
C PHE A 238 20.41 4.48 0.42
N LYS A 239 21.07 4.65 -0.74
CA LYS A 239 21.79 5.89 -1.11
C LYS A 239 21.21 6.56 -2.36
N GLY A 240 19.95 6.26 -2.65
CA GLY A 240 19.28 6.67 -3.87
C GLY A 240 19.82 6.00 -5.14
N TRP A 241 19.30 6.45 -6.28
CA TRP A 241 19.63 5.92 -7.61
C TRP A 241 21.08 6.25 -8.08
N ASP A 242 21.78 7.15 -7.38
CA ASP A 242 23.08 7.70 -7.78
C ASP A 242 24.17 7.72 -6.66
N ASP A 243 24.08 6.92 -5.60
CA ASP A 243 25.05 6.86 -4.48
C ASP A 243 25.41 8.26 -3.93
N GLN A 244 24.41 8.93 -3.34
CA GLN A 244 24.58 10.31 -2.86
C GLN A 244 25.28 10.36 -1.50
N TRP A 245 26.62 10.30 -1.50
CA TRP A 245 27.48 10.22 -0.29
C TRP A 245 27.24 11.27 0.82
N TYR A 246 26.53 12.37 0.54
CA TYR A 246 26.32 13.50 1.45
C TYR A 246 24.89 13.61 1.99
N ARG A 247 23.97 12.72 1.59
CA ARG A 247 22.60 12.69 2.11
C ARG A 247 22.49 11.64 3.22
N PRO A 248 21.79 11.92 4.33
CA PRO A 248 21.62 10.96 5.41
C PRO A 248 20.80 9.76 4.91
N ASN A 249 21.41 8.59 5.08
CA ASN A 249 20.93 7.31 4.60
C ASN A 249 19.55 6.92 5.14
N SER A 250 18.65 6.47 4.26
CA SER A 250 17.51 5.63 4.66
C SER A 250 17.94 4.16 4.76
N LYS A 251 17.20 3.34 5.51
CA LYS A 251 17.51 1.91 5.63
C LYS A 251 16.98 1.15 4.43
N GLY A 252 17.74 0.18 3.93
CA GLY A 252 17.32 -0.67 2.82
C GLY A 252 16.00 -1.40 3.13
N TYR A 253 15.22 -1.68 2.07
CA TYR A 253 13.88 -2.27 2.19
C TYR A 253 13.86 -3.65 2.85
N TYR A 254 14.95 -4.43 2.74
CA TYR A 254 15.07 -5.72 3.42
C TYR A 254 14.87 -5.60 4.94
N ARG A 255 15.39 -4.54 5.56
CA ARG A 255 15.20 -4.32 6.99
C ARG A 255 13.72 -4.08 7.34
N HIS A 256 12.97 -3.44 6.45
CA HIS A 256 11.54 -3.24 6.65
C HIS A 256 10.76 -4.55 6.50
N LEU A 257 11.09 -5.39 5.53
CA LEU A 257 10.54 -6.74 5.43
C LEU A 257 10.75 -7.52 6.74
N VAL A 258 11.98 -7.52 7.28
CA VAL A 258 12.30 -8.17 8.56
C VAL A 258 11.57 -7.55 9.76
N ASP A 259 11.49 -6.22 9.85
CA ASP A 259 10.75 -5.51 10.92
C ASP A 259 9.28 -5.96 10.98
N PHE A 260 8.68 -6.36 9.85
CA PHE A 260 7.30 -6.83 9.73
C PHE A 260 7.17 -8.35 9.57
N GLY A 261 8.28 -9.09 9.70
CA GLY A 261 8.34 -10.56 9.73
C GLY A 261 8.08 -11.23 8.38
N PHE A 262 8.54 -10.61 7.29
CA PHE A 262 8.68 -11.24 5.97
C PHE A 262 10.08 -11.85 5.83
#